data_AF-A0A5D2IH13-F1
#
_entry.id   AF-A0A5D2IH13-F1
#
_cell.length_a   1.000
_cell.length_b   1.000
_cell.length_c   1.000
_cell.angle_alpha   90.00
_cell.angle_beta   90.00
_cell.angle_gamma   90.00
#
_symmetry.space_group_name_H-M   'P 1'
#
loop_
_entity.id
_entity.type
_entity.pdbx_description
1 polymer ?
#
loop_
_entity_poly.entity_id
_entity_poly.type
_entity_poly.pdbx_seq_one_letter_code
_entity_poly.pdbx_strand_id
1 'polypeptide(L)'
;MADPEQQSDDKKPYISNEEDDDIIESDVELDNNGVVEPDNNPPQKMGDPSVEVTEEKRDAAQSEKLKAMDAISGGKLDEAINYLTEAIMLNPTSAILYATRASVFVKLSQPNAAIRDADAALKINPDSAKDYKVRGMARAMLGQWEEAASDLHVASKLDYDEEIGSVLKKVEPNAHKIEEHRRKYERLQKERELKRSERQRQQKKAEAQDQEALSAFKDGQVIGVHSTSELEIKLNAATRTSRLAILYFTATWCGPCRFISPLYTSLAAKYAKVVFLKVNIDEGRDVAARWNISSVPTFFFIRNGKEVDKVVGADKNTLESKIAQYAS
;
A
#
# COMPACT_ATOMS: atom_id res chain seq x y z
N MET A 1 -23.21 -0.22 50.08
CA MET A 1 -24.23 -1.24 49.72
C MET A 1 -24.63 -0.93 48.30
N ALA A 2 -23.94 -1.52 47.33
CA ALA A 2 -24.20 -2.86 46.77
C ALA A 2 -25.38 -2.81 45.77
N ASP A 3 -24.99 -2.78 44.50
CA ASP A 3 -25.68 -3.06 43.23
C ASP A 3 -26.31 -4.49 43.19
N PRO A 4 -26.95 -5.01 42.11
CA PRO A 4 -27.15 -4.45 40.74
C PRO A 4 -28.48 -4.85 40.00
N GLU A 5 -28.50 -4.57 38.67
CA GLU A 5 -29.13 -5.28 37.53
C GLU A 5 -30.37 -4.63 36.89
N GLN A 6 -30.53 -4.46 35.57
CA GLN A 6 -29.90 -5.05 34.36
C GLN A 6 -30.09 -4.09 33.16
N GLN A 7 -29.05 -3.90 32.33
CA GLN A 7 -29.15 -3.37 30.96
C GLN A 7 -28.62 -4.45 30.01
N SER A 8 -29.48 -4.98 29.14
CA SER A 8 -29.14 -5.95 28.11
C SER A 8 -28.91 -5.21 26.78
N ASP A 9 -27.65 -4.96 26.45
CA ASP A 9 -27.25 -4.53 25.10
C ASP A 9 -26.66 -5.71 24.33
N ASP A 10 -27.31 -6.02 23.21
CA ASP A 10 -26.95 -7.04 22.24
C ASP A 10 -25.55 -6.79 21.65
N LYS A 11 -24.57 -7.59 22.09
CA LYS A 11 -23.26 -7.69 21.44
C LYS A 11 -23.40 -8.45 20.12
N LYS A 12 -23.44 -7.71 19.00
CA LYS A 12 -23.04 -8.24 17.69
C LYS A 12 -21.62 -8.80 17.78
N PRO A 13 -21.31 -9.95 17.16
CA PRO A 13 -19.95 -10.46 17.12
C PRO A 13 -19.11 -9.49 16.27
N TYR A 14 -18.22 -8.76 16.93
CA TYR A 14 -17.08 -8.12 16.29
C TYR A 14 -16.27 -9.24 15.62
N ILE A 15 -16.35 -9.32 14.29
CA ILE A 15 -15.31 -9.96 13.51
C ILE A 15 -14.08 -9.07 13.72
N SER A 16 -13.14 -9.55 14.53
CA SER A 16 -11.84 -8.92 14.69
C SER A 16 -11.18 -8.88 13.32
N ASN A 17 -10.99 -7.66 12.80
CA ASN A 17 -10.05 -7.40 11.73
C ASN A 17 -8.65 -7.75 12.25
N GLU A 18 -8.27 -9.02 12.13
CA GLU A 18 -6.89 -9.42 12.33
C GLU A 18 -6.06 -8.87 11.16
N GLU A 19 -5.01 -8.11 11.50
CA GLU A 19 -3.91 -7.63 10.64
C GLU A 19 -4.09 -6.32 9.87
N ASP A 20 -4.41 -5.23 10.56
CA ASP A 20 -3.72 -3.96 10.28
C ASP A 20 -2.51 -3.85 11.22
N ASP A 21 -1.49 -4.68 10.97
CA ASP A 21 -0.14 -4.39 11.45
C ASP A 21 0.35 -3.18 10.65
N ASP A 22 0.04 -1.99 11.14
CA ASP A 22 0.60 -0.77 10.60
C ASP A 22 2.12 -0.88 10.63
N ILE A 23 2.76 -0.58 9.50
CA ILE A 23 4.21 -0.60 9.41
C ILE A 23 4.68 0.59 10.26
N ILE A 24 5.02 0.33 11.51
CA ILE A 24 5.55 1.34 12.42
C ILE A 24 6.98 1.63 11.96
N GLU A 25 7.17 2.84 11.42
CA GLU A 25 8.48 3.35 11.08
C GLU A 25 9.24 3.69 12.37
N SER A 26 10.35 3.00 12.60
CA SER A 26 11.22 3.27 13.73
C SER A 26 12.08 4.49 13.44
N ASP A 27 12.37 5.31 14.44
CA ASP A 27 13.32 6.40 14.25
C ASP A 27 14.73 5.85 13.94
N VAL A 28 15.46 6.56 13.07
CA VAL A 28 16.85 6.22 12.73
C VAL A 28 17.78 6.93 13.70
N GLU A 29 18.62 6.17 14.40
CA GLU A 29 19.62 6.70 15.31
C GLU A 29 20.84 7.26 14.53
N LEU A 30 20.90 8.58 14.43
CA LEU A 30 21.94 9.33 13.71
C LEU A 30 22.92 10.00 14.67
N ASP A 31 24.19 10.04 14.29
CA ASP A 31 25.19 10.84 15.01
C ASP A 31 25.08 12.31 14.60
N ASN A 32 24.44 13.13 15.43
CA ASN A 32 24.24 14.55 15.15
C ASN A 32 25.39 15.46 15.64
N ASN A 33 26.55 14.88 15.96
CA ASN A 33 27.72 15.68 16.32
C ASN A 33 28.14 16.61 15.17
N GLY A 34 28.14 17.92 15.44
CA GLY A 34 28.48 18.95 14.45
C GLY A 34 27.30 19.44 13.62
N VAL A 35 26.07 18.95 13.87
CA VAL A 35 24.85 19.59 13.37
C VAL A 35 24.62 20.88 14.13
N VAL A 36 24.31 21.95 13.40
CA VAL A 36 24.00 23.28 13.93
C VAL A 36 22.55 23.63 13.63
N GLU A 37 22.00 24.58 14.38
CA GLU A 37 20.68 25.10 14.07
C GLU A 37 20.67 25.83 12.71
N PRO A 38 19.61 25.68 11.91
CA PRO A 38 19.48 26.42 10.66
C PRO A 38 19.52 27.93 10.89
N ASP A 39 20.29 28.67 10.09
CA ASP A 39 20.23 30.14 10.12
C ASP A 39 18.90 30.62 9.53
N ASN A 40 18.09 31.24 10.38
CA ASN A 40 16.75 31.76 10.05
C ASN A 40 16.77 33.26 9.69
N ASN A 41 17.92 33.77 9.24
CA ASN A 41 18.05 35.15 8.79
C ASN A 41 17.33 35.38 7.46
N PRO A 42 16.86 36.61 7.17
CA PRO A 42 16.37 36.96 5.85
C PRO A 42 17.37 36.59 4.76
N PRO A 43 16.93 36.11 3.58
CA PRO A 43 17.83 35.77 2.48
C PRO A 43 18.78 36.93 2.16
N GLN A 44 20.07 36.62 2.03
CA GLN A 44 21.10 37.61 1.73
C GLN A 44 20.91 38.19 0.32
N LYS A 45 21.47 39.38 0.08
CA LYS A 45 21.38 40.03 -1.24
C LYS A 45 22.18 39.24 -2.28
N MET A 46 21.52 38.92 -3.41
CA MET A 46 22.09 38.08 -4.48
C MET A 46 22.40 38.85 -5.78
N GLY A 47 22.15 40.15 -5.84
CA GLY A 47 22.24 40.90 -7.10
C GLY A 47 21.16 40.49 -8.13
N ASP A 48 21.16 41.16 -9.28
CA ASP A 48 20.25 40.87 -10.39
C ASP A 48 21.05 40.29 -11.58
N PRO A 49 20.96 38.97 -11.83
CA PRO A 49 21.70 38.32 -12.91
C PRO A 49 21.39 38.85 -14.32
N SER A 50 20.30 39.61 -14.51
CA SER A 50 19.93 40.19 -15.80
C SER A 50 20.65 41.51 -16.11
N VAL A 51 21.31 42.12 -15.11
CA VAL A 51 22.02 43.39 -15.28
C VAL A 51 23.26 43.20 -16.14
N GLU A 52 23.42 44.07 -17.13
CA GLU A 52 24.65 44.13 -17.93
C GLU A 52 25.83 44.58 -17.06
N VAL A 53 26.88 43.77 -17.08
CA VAL A 53 28.12 43.97 -16.33
C VAL A 53 29.16 44.58 -17.26
N THR A 54 29.35 45.90 -17.18
CA THR A 54 30.38 46.65 -17.92
C THR A 54 31.77 46.36 -17.35
N GLU A 55 32.83 46.70 -18.09
CA GLU A 55 34.22 46.53 -17.60
C GLU A 55 34.47 47.31 -16.31
N GLU A 56 33.95 48.52 -16.17
CA GLU A 56 34.09 49.32 -14.95
C GLU A 56 33.44 48.63 -13.74
N LYS A 57 32.27 47.99 -13.94
CA LYS A 57 31.62 47.21 -12.88
C LYS A 57 32.41 45.95 -12.53
N ARG A 58 33.04 45.29 -13.52
CA ARG A 58 33.91 44.12 -13.27
C ARG A 58 35.12 44.52 -12.45
N ASP A 59 35.78 45.62 -12.81
CA ASP A 59 36.95 46.14 -12.09
C ASP A 59 36.60 46.59 -10.68
N ALA A 60 35.47 47.29 -10.51
CA ALA A 60 34.96 47.66 -9.20
C ALA A 60 34.64 46.42 -8.34
N ALA A 61 33.96 45.42 -8.90
CA ALA A 61 33.67 44.15 -8.21
C ALA A 61 34.96 43.40 -7.81
N GLN A 62 35.98 43.42 -8.68
CA GLN A 62 37.27 42.82 -8.40
C GLN A 62 38.01 43.56 -7.28
N SER A 63 37.92 44.88 -7.22
CA SER A 63 38.46 45.70 -6.12
C SER A 63 37.78 45.37 -4.79
N GLU A 64 36.45 45.27 -4.76
CA GLU A 64 35.69 44.87 -3.56
C GLU A 64 36.02 43.43 -3.14
N LYS A 65 36.18 42.51 -4.09
CA LYS A 65 36.64 41.15 -3.80
C LYS A 65 38.01 41.12 -3.13
N LEU A 66 38.96 41.95 -3.57
CA LEU A 66 40.29 42.01 -2.95
C LEU A 66 40.22 42.50 -1.50
N LYS A 67 39.39 43.52 -1.21
CA LYS A 67 39.12 43.96 0.17
C LYS A 67 38.51 42.84 1.02
N ALA A 68 37.57 42.08 0.45
CA ALA A 68 37.01 40.93 1.13
C ALA A 68 38.08 39.86 1.44
N MET A 69 39.00 39.59 0.53
CA MET A 69 40.08 38.63 0.77
C MET A 69 41.04 39.10 1.88
N ASP A 70 41.35 40.40 1.94
CA ASP A 70 42.11 41.00 3.03
C ASP A 70 41.37 40.84 4.37
N ALA A 71 40.07 41.17 4.42
CA ALA A 71 39.24 40.97 5.60
C ALA A 71 39.16 39.50 6.05
N ILE A 72 39.05 38.55 5.12
CA ILE A 72 39.10 37.10 5.41
C ILE A 72 40.44 36.72 6.05
N SER A 73 41.55 37.23 5.52
CA SER A 73 42.89 36.95 6.04
C SER A 73 43.10 37.55 7.43
N GLY A 74 42.49 38.71 7.70
CA GLY A 74 42.45 39.34 9.01
C GLY A 74 41.40 38.79 9.97
N GLY A 75 40.64 37.75 9.58
CA GLY A 75 39.60 37.12 10.40
C GLY A 75 38.31 37.91 10.57
N LYS A 76 38.13 39.02 9.86
CA LYS A 76 36.95 39.90 9.93
C LYS A 76 35.87 39.43 8.98
N LEU A 77 35.20 38.33 9.34
CA LEU A 77 34.29 37.61 8.44
C LEU A 77 33.03 38.41 8.07
N ASP A 78 32.46 39.17 9.00
CA ASP A 78 31.29 40.03 8.71
C ASP A 78 31.62 41.17 7.72
N GLU A 79 32.79 41.80 7.88
CA GLU A 79 33.29 42.80 6.93
C GLU A 79 33.50 42.17 5.54
N ALA A 80 34.06 40.96 5.49
CA ALA A 80 34.23 40.22 4.24
C ALA A 80 32.91 39.93 3.53
N ILE A 81 31.85 39.58 4.25
CA ILE A 81 30.51 39.38 3.68
C ILE A 81 29.98 40.67 3.06
N ASN A 82 30.16 41.81 3.74
CA ASN A 82 29.72 43.11 3.20
C ASN A 82 30.45 43.44 1.90
N TYR A 83 31.78 43.32 1.87
CA TYR A 83 32.56 43.55 0.65
C TYR A 83 32.18 42.58 -0.49
N LEU A 84 31.97 41.30 -0.19
CA LEU A 84 31.51 40.32 -1.19
C LEU A 84 30.10 40.61 -1.69
N THR A 85 29.23 41.12 -0.81
CA THR A 85 27.87 41.50 -1.19
C THR A 85 27.88 42.68 -2.15
N GLU A 86 28.67 43.72 -1.88
CA GLU A 86 28.84 44.83 -2.81
C GLU A 86 29.47 44.37 -4.14
N ALA A 87 30.46 43.47 -4.10
CA ALA A 87 31.03 42.87 -5.30
C ALA A 87 29.99 42.12 -6.15
N ILE A 88 29.09 41.36 -5.51
CA ILE A 88 28.01 40.62 -6.18
C ILE A 88 26.96 41.57 -6.76
N MET A 89 26.62 42.66 -6.07
CA MET A 89 25.71 43.68 -6.60
C MET A 89 26.27 44.36 -7.86
N LEU A 90 27.60 44.48 -7.97
CA LEU A 90 28.28 45.02 -9.15
C LEU A 90 28.43 43.98 -10.27
N ASN A 91 28.71 42.72 -9.93
CA ASN A 91 28.92 41.63 -10.89
C ASN A 91 28.20 40.34 -10.45
N PRO A 92 26.88 40.24 -10.68
CA PRO A 92 26.06 39.13 -10.21
C PRO A 92 26.21 37.84 -11.04
N THR A 93 27.04 37.85 -12.09
CA THR A 93 27.31 36.69 -12.96
C THR A 93 28.66 36.03 -12.68
N SER A 94 29.36 36.44 -11.61
CA SER A 94 30.64 35.85 -11.21
C SER A 94 30.46 34.73 -10.19
N ALA A 95 30.62 33.47 -10.63
CA ALA A 95 30.57 32.29 -9.76
C ALA A 95 31.53 32.40 -8.56
N ILE A 96 32.73 32.95 -8.79
CA ILE A 96 33.79 33.03 -7.77
C ILE A 96 33.39 33.93 -6.60
N LEU A 97 32.58 34.97 -6.83
CA LEU A 97 32.13 35.85 -5.75
C LEU A 97 31.19 35.11 -4.80
N TYR A 98 30.20 34.41 -5.35
CA TYR A 98 29.30 33.56 -4.57
C TYR A 98 30.06 32.43 -3.87
N ALA A 99 30.96 31.72 -4.56
CA ALA A 99 31.81 30.68 -3.99
C ALA A 99 32.61 31.15 -2.77
N THR A 100 33.18 32.35 -2.86
CA THR A 100 33.97 32.95 -1.79
C THR A 100 33.08 33.32 -0.61
N ARG A 101 31.91 33.92 -0.87
CA ARG A 101 30.96 34.32 0.19
C ARG A 101 30.33 33.11 0.89
N ALA A 102 29.99 32.06 0.13
CA ALA A 102 29.55 30.77 0.67
C ALA A 102 30.59 30.16 1.63
N SER A 103 31.87 30.21 1.27
CA SER A 103 32.97 29.73 2.12
C SER A 103 33.06 30.53 3.44
N VAL A 104 32.78 31.83 3.41
CA VAL A 104 32.74 32.67 4.62
C VAL A 104 31.52 32.34 5.48
N PHE A 105 30.35 32.11 4.87
CA PHE A 105 29.15 31.69 5.58
C PHE A 105 29.31 30.34 6.29
N VAL A 106 30.01 29.37 5.68
CA VAL A 106 30.38 28.11 6.36
C VAL A 106 31.22 28.37 7.60
N LYS A 107 32.23 29.25 7.53
CA LYS A 107 33.07 29.62 8.69
C LYS A 107 32.29 30.30 9.81
N LEU A 108 31.21 31.02 9.47
CA LEU A 108 30.29 31.64 10.44
C LEU A 108 29.18 30.72 10.93
N SER A 109 29.17 29.45 10.52
CA SER A 109 28.09 28.51 10.81
C SER A 109 26.71 28.99 10.36
N GLN A 110 26.64 29.60 9.17
CA GLN A 110 25.40 30.01 8.49
C GLN A 110 25.15 29.14 7.26
N PRO A 111 24.75 27.88 7.44
CA PRO A 111 24.67 26.90 6.35
C PRO A 111 23.61 27.18 5.28
N ASN A 112 22.42 27.70 5.62
CA ASN A 112 21.40 28.05 4.63
C ASN A 112 21.88 29.19 3.71
N ALA A 113 22.50 30.22 4.28
CA ALA A 113 23.13 31.28 3.49
C ALA A 113 24.23 30.73 2.55
N ALA A 114 25.09 29.85 3.07
CA ALA A 114 26.12 29.19 2.28
C ALA A 114 25.54 28.35 1.12
N ILE A 115 24.47 27.58 1.37
CA ILE A 115 23.80 26.77 0.34
C ILE A 115 23.25 27.65 -0.79
N ARG A 116 22.59 28.76 -0.46
CA ARG A 116 22.05 29.69 -1.49
C ARG A 116 23.14 30.25 -2.39
N ASP A 117 24.28 30.64 -1.82
CA ASP A 117 25.41 31.14 -2.59
C ASP A 117 26.08 30.04 -3.41
N ALA A 118 26.27 28.85 -2.84
CA ALA A 118 26.83 27.71 -3.58
C ALA A 118 25.92 27.28 -4.75
N ASP A 119 24.61 27.31 -4.57
CA ASP A 119 23.64 27.05 -5.65
C ASP A 119 23.71 28.11 -6.76
N ALA A 120 23.85 29.39 -6.39
CA ALA A 120 24.05 30.47 -7.36
C ALA A 120 25.38 30.31 -8.12
N ALA A 121 26.46 29.93 -7.42
CA ALA A 121 27.76 29.65 -8.02
C ALA A 121 27.68 28.47 -9.01
N LEU A 122 27.06 27.36 -8.61
CA LEU A 122 26.89 26.16 -9.44
C LEU A 122 25.96 26.39 -10.63
N LYS A 123 24.99 27.30 -10.52
CA LYS A 123 24.16 27.71 -11.67
C LYS A 123 24.97 28.43 -12.74
N ILE A 124 26.01 29.15 -12.35
CA ILE A 124 26.92 29.87 -13.25
C ILE A 124 28.04 28.94 -13.75
N ASN A 125 28.61 28.13 -12.86
CA ASN A 125 29.67 27.17 -13.16
C ASN A 125 29.36 25.79 -12.56
N PRO A 126 28.70 24.89 -13.32
CA PRO A 126 28.29 23.58 -12.83
C PRO A 126 29.42 22.61 -12.49
N ASP A 127 30.64 22.86 -12.97
CA ASP A 127 31.81 21.95 -12.84
C ASP A 127 32.76 22.37 -11.71
N SER A 128 32.28 23.19 -10.76
CA SER A 128 33.08 23.70 -9.66
C SER A 128 33.14 22.73 -8.47
N ALA A 129 34.23 21.98 -8.36
CA ALA A 129 34.49 21.08 -7.22
C ALA A 129 34.37 21.80 -5.86
N LYS A 130 34.87 23.03 -5.78
CA LYS A 130 34.84 23.87 -4.58
C LYS A 130 33.42 24.19 -4.14
N ASP A 131 32.51 24.48 -5.08
CA ASP A 131 31.14 24.87 -4.73
C ASP A 131 30.32 23.67 -4.26
N TYR A 132 30.51 22.49 -4.87
CA TYR A 132 29.96 21.24 -4.33
C TYR A 132 30.51 20.95 -2.93
N LYS A 133 31.81 21.10 -2.69
CA LYS A 133 32.41 20.92 -1.35
C LYS A 133 31.75 21.84 -0.32
N VAL A 134 31.63 23.13 -0.62
CA VAL A 134 31.03 24.11 0.30
C VAL A 134 29.56 23.80 0.56
N ARG A 135 28.78 23.45 -0.48
CA ARG A 135 27.38 23.07 -0.33
C ARG A 135 27.23 21.79 0.49
N GLY A 136 28.05 20.78 0.22
CA GLY A 136 28.07 19.51 0.96
C GLY A 136 28.43 19.69 2.44
N MET A 137 29.42 20.53 2.75
CA MET A 137 29.74 20.89 4.14
C MET A 137 28.59 21.62 4.83
N ALA A 138 27.97 22.61 4.17
CA ALA A 138 26.83 23.33 4.73
C ALA A 138 25.61 22.43 4.97
N ARG A 139 25.34 21.48 4.05
CA ARG A 139 24.30 20.46 4.21
C ARG A 139 24.59 19.51 5.37
N ALA A 140 25.85 19.11 5.55
CA ALA A 140 26.26 18.29 6.70
C ALA A 140 26.02 19.01 8.03
N MET A 141 26.27 20.33 8.08
CA MET A 141 25.97 21.16 9.25
C MET A 141 24.46 21.21 9.55
N LEU A 142 23.59 21.03 8.56
CA LEU A 142 22.12 20.96 8.75
C LEU A 142 21.60 19.54 9.01
N GLY A 143 22.48 18.53 9.08
CA GLY A 143 22.08 17.13 9.18
C GLY A 143 21.42 16.57 7.90
N GLN A 144 21.59 17.25 6.75
CA GLN A 144 21.15 16.77 5.44
C GLN A 144 22.17 15.80 4.87
N TRP A 145 22.28 14.62 5.51
CA TRP A 145 23.42 13.71 5.34
C TRP A 145 23.52 13.12 3.94
N GLU A 146 22.41 12.75 3.31
CA GLU A 146 22.42 12.15 1.97
C GLU A 146 22.81 13.16 0.89
N GLU A 147 22.23 14.36 0.94
CA GLU A 147 22.55 15.45 0.02
C GLU A 147 23.99 15.94 0.22
N ALA A 148 24.46 15.97 1.47
CA ALA A 148 25.86 16.27 1.79
C ALA A 148 26.82 15.23 1.20
N ALA A 149 26.55 13.93 1.40
CA ALA A 149 27.37 12.85 0.85
C ALA A 149 27.43 12.93 -0.68
N SER A 150 26.28 13.15 -1.32
CA SER A 150 26.17 13.29 -2.77
C SER A 150 27.04 14.44 -3.31
N ASP A 151 26.91 15.64 -2.73
CA ASP A 151 27.71 16.79 -3.11
C ASP A 151 29.22 16.55 -2.92
N LEU A 152 29.61 15.99 -1.77
CA LEU A 152 31.01 15.72 -1.45
C LEU A 152 31.62 14.66 -2.37
N HIS A 153 30.86 13.64 -2.78
CA HIS A 153 31.30 12.69 -3.79
C HIS A 153 31.49 13.34 -5.17
N VAL A 154 30.57 14.22 -5.58
CA VAL A 154 30.74 14.99 -6.83
C VAL A 154 31.98 15.87 -6.75
N ALA A 155 32.16 16.59 -5.63
CA ALA A 155 33.34 17.41 -5.38
C ALA A 155 34.63 16.58 -5.48
N SER A 156 34.72 15.45 -4.76
CA SER A 156 35.88 14.56 -4.76
C SER A 156 36.17 13.95 -6.13
N LYS A 157 35.15 13.76 -6.97
CA LYS A 157 35.30 13.24 -8.33
C LYS A 157 35.85 14.30 -9.29
N LEU A 158 35.46 15.56 -9.10
CA LEU A 158 35.94 16.69 -9.89
C LEU A 158 37.36 17.09 -9.48
N ASP A 159 37.62 17.22 -8.18
CA ASP A 159 38.93 17.53 -7.64
C ASP A 159 39.10 16.88 -6.26
N TYR A 160 40.18 16.12 -6.09
CA TYR A 160 40.45 15.45 -4.82
C TYR A 160 41.05 16.43 -3.82
N ASP A 161 40.45 16.49 -2.64
CA ASP A 161 40.87 17.35 -1.54
C ASP A 161 40.77 16.56 -0.23
N GLU A 162 41.82 16.60 0.60
CA GLU A 162 41.90 15.81 1.84
C GLU A 162 40.78 16.18 2.85
N GLU A 163 40.35 17.45 2.85
CA GLU A 163 39.25 17.92 3.68
C GLU A 163 37.94 17.24 3.26
N ILE A 164 37.68 17.07 1.96
CA ILE A 164 36.50 16.35 1.46
C ILE A 164 36.46 14.92 2.02
N GLY A 165 37.59 14.21 1.99
CA GLY A 165 37.68 12.85 2.53
C GLY A 165 37.43 12.80 4.04
N SER A 166 37.89 13.81 4.79
CA SER A 166 37.62 13.94 6.23
C SER A 166 36.14 14.18 6.53
N VAL A 167 35.47 15.01 5.72
CA VAL A 167 34.03 15.31 5.87
C VAL A 167 33.19 14.09 5.48
N LEU A 168 33.51 13.40 4.38
CA LEU A 168 32.81 12.19 3.95
C LEU A 168 32.80 11.11 5.04
N LYS A 169 33.92 10.88 5.73
CA LYS A 169 33.99 9.93 6.86
C LYS A 169 32.98 10.22 7.98
N LYS A 170 32.55 11.48 8.15
CA LYS A 170 31.54 11.87 9.14
C LYS A 170 30.11 11.76 8.60
N VAL A 171 29.93 12.04 7.30
CA VAL A 171 28.62 12.13 6.66
C VAL A 171 28.09 10.76 6.20
N GLU A 172 28.96 9.94 5.61
CA GLU A 172 28.60 8.64 5.01
C GLU A 172 27.87 7.68 5.97
N PRO A 173 28.28 7.53 7.25
CA PRO A 173 27.60 6.60 8.15
C PRO A 173 26.11 6.95 8.37
N ASN A 174 25.80 8.24 8.53
CA ASN A 174 24.41 8.69 8.70
C ASN A 174 23.63 8.59 7.39
N ALA A 175 24.23 9.00 6.27
CA ALA A 175 23.61 8.86 4.95
C ALA A 175 23.26 7.39 4.65
N HIS A 176 24.17 6.46 4.97
CA HIS A 176 23.95 5.04 4.76
C HIS A 176 22.81 4.49 5.63
N LYS A 177 22.76 4.86 6.92
CA LYS A 177 21.67 4.46 7.82
C LYS A 177 20.31 4.93 7.31
N ILE A 178 20.22 6.17 6.83
CA ILE A 178 18.98 6.73 6.27
C ILE A 178 18.54 5.95 5.03
N GLU A 179 19.47 5.69 4.11
CA GLU A 179 19.16 4.96 2.88
C GLU A 179 18.78 3.49 3.15
N GLU A 180 19.50 2.80 4.04
CA GLU A 180 19.15 1.42 4.45
C GLU A 180 17.77 1.35 5.09
N HIS A 181 17.45 2.33 5.94
CA HIS A 181 16.15 2.45 6.57
C HIS A 181 15.05 2.62 5.52
N ARG A 182 15.18 3.61 4.64
CA ARG A 182 14.22 3.85 3.54
C ARG A 182 14.02 2.59 2.69
N ARG A 183 15.10 1.94 2.26
CA ARG A 183 15.05 0.68 1.49
C ARG A 183 14.35 -0.46 2.23
N LYS A 184 14.53 -0.56 3.55
CA LYS A 184 13.82 -1.54 4.37
C LYS A 184 12.31 -1.26 4.36
N TYR A 185 11.90 -0.02 4.59
CA TYR A 185 10.50 0.36 4.68
C TYR A 185 9.78 0.32 3.34
N GLU A 186 10.43 0.71 2.24
CA GLU A 186 9.89 0.53 0.89
C GLU A 186 9.65 -0.95 0.55
N ARG A 187 10.56 -1.85 0.95
CA ARG A 187 10.38 -3.29 0.75
C ARG A 187 9.18 -3.81 1.53
N LEU A 188 9.06 -3.42 2.80
CA LEU A 188 7.93 -3.83 3.65
C LEU A 188 6.59 -3.32 3.09
N GLN A 189 6.53 -2.07 2.62
CA GLN A 189 5.34 -1.50 2.00
C GLN A 189 4.94 -2.26 0.72
N LYS A 190 5.91 -2.51 -0.18
CA LYS A 190 5.68 -3.27 -1.42
C LYS A 190 5.20 -4.70 -1.13
N GLU A 191 5.78 -5.37 -0.13
CA GLU A 191 5.36 -6.72 0.27
C GLU A 191 3.93 -6.73 0.84
N ARG A 192 3.58 -5.76 1.69
CA ARG A 192 2.21 -5.61 2.23
C ARG A 192 1.20 -5.34 1.13
N GLU A 193 1.51 -4.46 0.18
CA GLU A 193 0.64 -4.15 -0.95
C GLU A 193 0.42 -5.38 -1.84
N LEU A 194 1.49 -6.13 -2.14
CA LEU A 194 1.39 -7.38 -2.91
C LEU A 194 0.50 -8.40 -2.20
N LYS A 195 0.74 -8.67 -0.91
CA LYS A 195 -0.11 -9.57 -0.11
C LYS A 195 -1.56 -9.12 -0.06
N ARG A 196 -1.83 -7.82 0.06
CA ARG A 196 -3.20 -7.26 0.05
C ARG A 196 -3.86 -7.46 -1.32
N SER A 197 -3.14 -7.19 -2.41
CA SER A 197 -3.62 -7.39 -3.78
C SER A 197 -3.91 -8.87 -4.06
N GLU A 198 -3.04 -9.78 -3.62
CA GLU A 198 -3.23 -11.23 -3.72
C GLU A 198 -4.46 -11.70 -2.93
N ARG A 199 -4.62 -11.28 -1.67
CA ARG A 199 -5.81 -11.57 -0.85
C ARG A 199 -7.09 -11.08 -1.52
N GLN A 200 -7.10 -9.84 -2.02
CA GLN A 200 -8.25 -9.29 -2.75
C GLN A 200 -8.55 -10.07 -4.03
N ARG A 201 -7.52 -10.49 -4.78
CA ARG A 201 -7.71 -11.29 -5.99
C ARG A 201 -8.27 -12.68 -5.67
N GLN A 202 -7.78 -13.32 -4.59
CA GLN A 202 -8.30 -14.60 -4.12
C GLN A 202 -9.75 -14.47 -3.66
N GLN A 203 -10.07 -13.43 -2.89
CA GLN A 203 -11.42 -13.15 -2.44
C GLN A 203 -12.37 -12.89 -3.62
N LYS A 204 -12.02 -12.00 -4.56
CA LYS A 204 -12.83 -11.75 -5.76
C LYS A 204 -13.02 -13.02 -6.59
N LYS A 205 -11.99 -13.86 -6.69
CA LYS A 205 -12.10 -15.14 -7.38
C LYS A 205 -13.10 -16.05 -6.65
N ALA A 206 -12.97 -16.21 -5.33
CA ALA A 206 -13.90 -17.02 -4.54
C ALA A 206 -15.35 -16.50 -4.66
N GLU A 207 -15.57 -15.19 -4.52
CA GLU A 207 -16.87 -14.53 -4.66
C GLU A 207 -17.48 -14.74 -6.05
N ALA A 208 -16.72 -14.51 -7.13
CA ALA A 208 -17.21 -14.70 -8.50
C ALA A 208 -17.61 -16.16 -8.76
N GLN A 209 -16.81 -17.07 -8.23
CA GLN A 209 -17.02 -18.49 -8.35
C GLN A 209 -18.29 -18.86 -7.55
N ASP A 210 -18.51 -18.28 -6.35
CA ASP A 210 -19.69 -18.56 -5.52
C ASP A 210 -20.96 -18.01 -6.17
N GLN A 211 -20.87 -16.85 -6.80
CA GLN A 211 -21.92 -16.29 -7.63
C GLN A 211 -22.25 -17.20 -8.82
N GLU A 212 -21.25 -17.77 -9.49
CA GLU A 212 -21.44 -18.77 -10.55
C GLU A 212 -22.16 -20.02 -10.02
N ALA A 213 -21.76 -20.55 -8.86
CA ALA A 213 -22.44 -21.69 -8.23
C ALA A 213 -23.89 -21.37 -7.85
N LEU A 214 -24.18 -20.17 -7.35
CA LEU A 214 -25.55 -19.71 -7.07
C LEU A 214 -26.39 -19.63 -8.35
N SER A 215 -25.80 -19.24 -9.48
CA SER A 215 -26.50 -19.18 -10.78
C SER A 215 -26.95 -20.55 -11.31
N ALA A 216 -26.39 -21.65 -10.80
CA ALA A 216 -26.84 -23.00 -11.11
C ALA A 216 -28.24 -23.30 -10.54
N PHE A 217 -28.75 -22.46 -9.64
CA PHE A 217 -30.05 -22.61 -9.00
C PHE A 217 -31.05 -21.57 -9.46
N LYS A 218 -32.31 -21.98 -9.51
CA LYS A 218 -33.46 -21.07 -9.62
C LYS A 218 -34.20 -21.13 -8.30
N ASP A 219 -33.94 -20.18 -7.41
CA ASP A 219 -34.58 -20.11 -6.10
C ASP A 219 -36.10 -20.15 -6.23
N GLY A 220 -36.74 -20.94 -5.37
CA GLY A 220 -38.19 -21.13 -5.43
C GLY A 220 -38.67 -22.18 -6.44
N GLN A 221 -37.78 -22.81 -7.21
CA GLN A 221 -38.14 -23.75 -8.27
C GLN A 221 -37.57 -25.15 -8.06
N VAL A 222 -38.29 -26.14 -8.60
CA VAL A 222 -37.81 -27.52 -8.70
C VAL A 222 -36.99 -27.66 -9.99
N ILE A 223 -35.74 -28.11 -9.86
CA ILE A 223 -34.82 -28.25 -10.98
C ILE A 223 -34.76 -29.71 -11.40
N GLY A 224 -35.15 -30.00 -12.66
CA GLY A 224 -35.00 -31.32 -13.25
C GLY A 224 -33.52 -31.70 -13.43
N VAL A 225 -33.20 -32.99 -13.28
CA VAL A 225 -31.85 -33.54 -13.45
C VAL A 225 -31.96 -34.82 -14.27
N HIS A 226 -31.18 -34.90 -15.35
CA HIS A 226 -31.31 -35.97 -16.35
C HIS A 226 -30.03 -36.79 -16.55
N SER A 227 -28.95 -36.45 -15.83
CA SER A 227 -27.68 -37.19 -15.88
C SER A 227 -26.93 -37.10 -14.56
N THR A 228 -26.03 -38.06 -14.33
CA THR A 228 -25.10 -38.05 -13.18
C THR A 228 -24.22 -36.81 -13.16
N SER A 229 -23.68 -36.37 -14.29
CA SER A 229 -22.86 -35.15 -14.39
C SER A 229 -23.63 -33.90 -13.98
N GLU A 230 -24.88 -33.76 -14.43
CA GLU A 230 -25.74 -32.63 -14.05
C GLU A 230 -26.07 -32.64 -12.55
N LEU A 231 -26.31 -33.82 -11.97
CA LEU A 231 -26.52 -33.96 -10.54
C LEU A 231 -25.28 -33.53 -9.74
N GLU A 232 -24.10 -33.99 -10.13
CA GLU A 232 -22.84 -33.66 -9.45
C GLU A 232 -22.56 -32.16 -9.49
N ILE A 233 -22.76 -31.48 -10.62
CA ILE A 233 -22.61 -30.03 -10.73
C ILE A 233 -23.50 -29.31 -9.70
N LYS A 234 -24.77 -29.70 -9.60
CA LYS A 234 -25.75 -29.08 -8.69
C LYS A 234 -25.46 -29.39 -7.22
N LEU A 235 -25.06 -30.61 -6.88
CA LEU A 235 -24.68 -30.97 -5.51
C LEU A 235 -23.37 -30.30 -5.07
N ASN A 236 -22.41 -30.16 -5.98
CA ASN A 236 -21.16 -29.43 -5.74
C ASN A 236 -21.44 -27.94 -5.52
N ALA A 237 -22.28 -27.33 -6.36
CA ALA A 237 -22.71 -25.94 -6.18
C ALA A 237 -23.47 -25.74 -4.85
N ALA A 238 -24.30 -26.69 -4.43
CA ALA A 238 -25.07 -26.61 -3.19
C ALA A 238 -24.13 -26.73 -1.98
N THR A 239 -23.16 -27.62 -2.05
CA THR A 239 -22.10 -27.78 -1.04
C THR A 239 -21.28 -26.50 -0.90
N ARG A 240 -20.86 -25.92 -2.02
CA ARG A 240 -20.04 -24.71 -2.02
C ARG A 240 -20.77 -23.48 -1.45
N THR A 241 -22.06 -23.37 -1.74
CA THR A 241 -22.92 -22.30 -1.24
C THR A 241 -23.55 -22.63 0.13
N SER A 242 -23.14 -23.75 0.76
CA SER A 242 -23.66 -24.22 2.05
C SER A 242 -25.19 -24.37 2.10
N ARG A 243 -25.82 -24.70 0.98
CA ARG A 243 -27.27 -24.89 0.87
C ARG A 243 -27.64 -26.35 1.05
N LEU A 244 -28.76 -26.60 1.73
CA LEU A 244 -29.40 -27.93 1.72
C LEU A 244 -29.89 -28.24 0.30
N ALA A 245 -29.59 -29.43 -0.20
CA ALA A 245 -30.17 -29.96 -1.44
C ALA A 245 -31.09 -31.13 -1.12
N ILE A 246 -32.25 -31.18 -1.77
CA ILE A 246 -33.20 -32.27 -1.67
C ILE A 246 -33.33 -32.92 -3.04
N LEU A 247 -33.08 -34.23 -3.10
CA LEU A 247 -33.13 -35.01 -4.33
C LEU A 247 -34.37 -35.90 -4.34
N TYR A 248 -35.34 -35.55 -5.20
CA TYR A 248 -36.60 -36.25 -5.35
C TYR A 248 -36.59 -37.18 -6.56
N PHE A 249 -36.63 -38.48 -6.34
CA PHE A 249 -36.80 -39.51 -7.36
C PHE A 249 -38.28 -39.83 -7.59
N THR A 250 -38.69 -39.85 -8.85
CA THR A 250 -40.10 -39.95 -9.26
C THR A 250 -40.27 -40.71 -10.57
N ALA A 251 -41.50 -41.05 -10.92
CA ALA A 251 -41.87 -41.60 -12.22
C ALA A 251 -43.25 -41.08 -12.66
N THR A 252 -43.47 -40.96 -13.97
CA THR A 252 -44.75 -40.46 -14.51
C THR A 252 -45.91 -41.42 -14.27
N TRP A 253 -45.63 -42.72 -14.32
CA TRP A 253 -46.59 -43.80 -14.08
C TRP A 253 -46.94 -43.98 -12.60
N CYS A 254 -46.14 -43.44 -11.67
CA CYS A 254 -46.34 -43.56 -10.22
C CYS A 254 -47.48 -42.67 -9.70
N GLY A 255 -48.57 -43.28 -9.20
CA GLY A 255 -49.72 -42.58 -8.62
C GLY A 255 -49.40 -41.70 -7.41
N PRO A 256 -48.74 -42.23 -6.35
CA PRO A 256 -48.32 -41.44 -5.19
C PRO A 256 -47.40 -40.27 -5.55
N CYS A 257 -46.56 -40.44 -6.58
CA CYS A 257 -45.70 -39.40 -7.10
C CYS A 257 -46.49 -38.23 -7.70
N ARG A 258 -47.58 -38.51 -8.43
CA ARG A 258 -48.49 -37.46 -8.95
C ARG A 258 -49.14 -36.65 -7.83
N PHE A 259 -49.43 -37.28 -6.69
CA PHE A 259 -50.00 -36.61 -5.53
C PHE A 259 -48.98 -35.71 -4.79
N ILE A 260 -47.74 -36.18 -4.59
CA ILE A 260 -46.73 -35.43 -3.82
C ILE A 260 -46.01 -34.35 -4.66
N SER A 261 -45.99 -34.46 -5.99
CA SER A 261 -45.22 -33.53 -6.84
C SER A 261 -45.69 -32.07 -6.75
N PRO A 262 -47.00 -31.74 -6.72
CA PRO A 262 -47.45 -30.36 -6.52
C PRO A 262 -47.02 -29.77 -5.17
N LEU A 263 -47.01 -30.61 -4.12
CA LEU A 263 -46.52 -30.22 -2.80
C LEU A 263 -45.01 -29.96 -2.84
N TYR A 264 -44.22 -30.81 -3.49
CA TYR A 264 -42.78 -30.61 -3.62
C TYR A 264 -42.46 -29.28 -4.32
N THR A 265 -43.23 -28.91 -5.34
CA THR A 265 -43.13 -27.60 -6.01
C THR A 265 -43.51 -26.44 -5.09
N SER A 266 -44.58 -26.55 -4.28
CA SER A 266 -44.95 -25.48 -3.35
C SER A 266 -43.93 -25.31 -2.23
N LEU A 267 -43.30 -26.40 -1.78
CA LEU A 267 -42.21 -26.38 -0.81
C LEU A 267 -40.95 -25.74 -1.39
N ALA A 268 -40.66 -25.94 -2.68
CA ALA A 268 -39.59 -25.22 -3.35
C ALA A 268 -39.79 -23.70 -3.28
N ALA A 269 -41.00 -23.22 -3.57
CA ALA A 269 -41.35 -21.80 -3.44
C ALA A 269 -41.26 -21.30 -1.99
N LYS A 270 -41.68 -22.10 -1.01
CA LYS A 270 -41.64 -21.75 0.42
C LYS A 270 -40.21 -21.66 0.97
N TYR A 271 -39.34 -22.57 0.57
CA TYR A 271 -37.95 -22.66 1.07
C TYR A 271 -36.96 -22.26 -0.03
N ALA A 272 -37.00 -20.98 -0.43
CA ALA A 272 -36.22 -20.47 -1.56
C ALA A 272 -34.70 -20.71 -1.46
N LYS A 273 -34.14 -20.84 -0.24
CA LYS A 273 -32.73 -21.13 0.03
C LYS A 273 -32.37 -22.61 0.00
N VAL A 274 -33.33 -23.52 -0.09
CA VAL A 274 -33.11 -24.95 -0.27
C VAL A 274 -33.11 -25.27 -1.76
N VAL A 275 -32.22 -26.15 -2.20
CA VAL A 275 -32.10 -26.59 -3.59
C VAL A 275 -33.00 -27.80 -3.81
N PHE A 276 -34.09 -27.65 -4.57
CA PHE A 276 -35.02 -28.74 -4.87
C PHE A 276 -34.68 -29.37 -6.22
N LEU A 277 -34.19 -30.60 -6.21
CA LEU A 277 -33.84 -31.38 -7.39
C LEU A 277 -34.88 -32.47 -7.63
N LYS A 278 -35.16 -32.78 -8.90
CA LYS A 278 -36.08 -33.83 -9.32
C LYS A 278 -35.44 -34.70 -10.40
N VAL A 279 -35.47 -36.01 -10.20
CA VAL A 279 -35.00 -37.01 -11.16
C VAL A 279 -36.17 -37.91 -11.52
N ASN A 280 -36.54 -37.92 -12.79
CA ASN A 280 -37.42 -38.97 -13.32
C ASN A 280 -36.58 -40.23 -13.53
N ILE A 281 -36.90 -41.34 -12.87
CA ILE A 281 -36.11 -42.58 -12.95
C ILE A 281 -36.11 -43.19 -14.35
N ASP A 282 -37.12 -42.87 -15.18
CA ASP A 282 -37.19 -43.37 -16.56
C ASP A 282 -36.21 -42.64 -17.49
N GLU A 283 -35.93 -41.36 -17.18
CA GLU A 283 -35.07 -40.45 -17.96
C GLU A 283 -33.63 -40.42 -17.42
N GLY A 284 -33.45 -40.31 -16.10
CA GLY A 284 -32.16 -40.31 -15.40
C GLY A 284 -31.81 -41.67 -14.81
N ARG A 285 -31.79 -42.72 -15.65
CA ARG A 285 -31.57 -44.12 -15.21
C ARG A 285 -30.22 -44.35 -14.56
N ASP A 286 -29.18 -43.69 -15.08
CA ASP A 286 -27.82 -43.73 -14.52
C ASP A 286 -27.80 -43.15 -13.10
N VAL A 287 -28.49 -42.04 -12.88
CA VAL A 287 -28.66 -41.43 -11.56
C VAL A 287 -29.42 -42.36 -10.62
N ALA A 288 -30.55 -42.91 -11.07
CA ALA A 288 -31.38 -43.81 -10.26
C ALA A 288 -30.64 -45.09 -9.86
N ALA A 289 -29.86 -45.67 -10.77
CA ALA A 289 -29.02 -46.83 -10.50
C ALA A 289 -27.93 -46.50 -9.46
N ARG A 290 -27.21 -45.38 -9.63
CA ARG A 290 -26.14 -44.97 -8.71
C ARG A 290 -26.64 -44.69 -7.29
N TRP A 291 -27.86 -44.21 -7.16
CA TRP A 291 -28.51 -43.94 -5.87
C TRP A 291 -29.31 -45.14 -5.34
N ASN A 292 -29.21 -46.32 -5.97
CA ASN A 292 -29.90 -47.55 -5.59
C ASN A 292 -31.41 -47.35 -5.34
N ILE A 293 -32.09 -46.68 -6.27
CA ILE A 293 -33.52 -46.39 -6.14
C ILE A 293 -34.35 -47.64 -6.39
N SER A 294 -34.97 -48.16 -5.32
CA SER A 294 -35.86 -49.32 -5.35
C SER A 294 -37.35 -48.98 -5.28
N SER A 295 -37.70 -47.75 -4.89
CA SER A 295 -39.08 -47.29 -4.78
C SER A 295 -39.19 -45.79 -5.05
N VAL A 296 -40.32 -45.37 -5.63
CA VAL A 296 -40.65 -43.96 -5.85
C VAL A 296 -42.03 -43.66 -5.28
N PRO A 297 -42.26 -42.45 -4.70
CA PRO A 297 -41.30 -41.35 -4.58
C PRO A 297 -40.27 -41.58 -3.46
N THR A 298 -39.02 -41.14 -3.66
CA THR A 298 -37.97 -41.14 -2.62
C THR A 298 -37.26 -39.80 -2.59
N PHE A 299 -37.00 -39.27 -1.39
CA PHE A 299 -36.36 -37.97 -1.15
C PHE A 299 -35.08 -38.15 -0.32
N PHE A 300 -33.97 -37.61 -0.79
CA PHE A 300 -32.71 -37.55 -0.04
C PHE A 300 -32.39 -36.12 0.33
N PHE A 301 -31.98 -35.90 1.57
CA PHE A 301 -31.54 -34.61 2.10
C PHE A 301 -30.02 -34.61 2.13
N ILE A 302 -29.40 -33.65 1.46
CA ILE A 302 -27.97 -33.58 1.26
C ILE A 302 -27.46 -32.24 1.77
N ARG A 303 -26.51 -32.26 2.70
CA ARG A 303 -25.84 -31.06 3.22
C ARG A 303 -24.34 -31.31 3.23
N ASN A 304 -23.56 -30.37 2.71
CA ASN A 304 -22.10 -30.48 2.60
C ASN A 304 -21.62 -31.78 1.93
N GLY A 305 -22.29 -32.17 0.83
CA GLY A 305 -21.96 -33.38 0.05
C GLY A 305 -22.34 -34.72 0.70
N LYS A 306 -23.00 -34.72 1.86
CA LYS A 306 -23.39 -35.93 2.59
C LYS A 306 -24.89 -36.05 2.73
N GLU A 307 -25.41 -37.27 2.63
CA GLU A 307 -26.80 -37.59 3.00
C GLU A 307 -26.97 -37.37 4.51
N VAL A 308 -27.87 -36.47 4.88
CA VAL A 308 -28.22 -36.18 6.28
C VAL A 308 -29.56 -36.79 6.67
N ASP A 309 -30.45 -37.06 5.71
CA ASP A 309 -31.73 -37.72 5.95
C ASP A 309 -32.37 -38.27 4.66
N LYS A 310 -33.40 -39.10 4.81
CA LYS A 310 -34.16 -39.72 3.72
C LYS A 310 -35.66 -39.86 4.06
N VAL A 311 -36.51 -39.76 3.05
CA VAL A 311 -37.95 -40.09 3.11
C VAL A 311 -38.29 -40.99 1.94
N VAL A 312 -38.98 -42.09 2.21
CA VAL A 312 -39.45 -43.04 1.19
C VAL A 312 -40.97 -43.08 1.23
N GLY A 313 -41.61 -42.97 0.06
CA GLY A 313 -43.07 -42.92 -0.06
C GLY A 313 -43.64 -41.49 -0.04
N ALA A 314 -44.94 -41.39 -0.36
CA ALA A 314 -45.64 -40.12 -0.48
C ALA A 314 -46.21 -39.62 0.87
N ASP A 315 -45.34 -39.44 1.86
CA ASP A 315 -45.72 -38.90 3.18
C ASP A 315 -45.49 -37.38 3.22
N LYS A 316 -46.59 -36.63 3.14
CA LYS A 316 -46.59 -35.16 3.19
C LYS A 316 -46.04 -34.61 4.51
N ASN A 317 -46.52 -35.13 5.64
CA ASN A 317 -46.23 -34.53 6.95
C ASN A 317 -44.76 -34.73 7.31
N THR A 318 -44.25 -35.94 7.07
CA THR A 318 -42.85 -36.26 7.30
C THR A 318 -41.92 -35.45 6.40
N LEU A 319 -42.27 -35.30 5.11
CA LEU A 319 -41.49 -34.49 4.17
C LEU A 319 -41.43 -33.02 4.59
N GLU A 320 -42.57 -32.40 4.91
CA GLU A 320 -42.63 -31.01 5.38
C GLU A 320 -41.83 -30.80 6.67
N SER A 321 -41.99 -31.70 7.65
CA SER A 321 -41.30 -31.62 8.94
C SER A 321 -39.79 -31.70 8.79
N LYS A 322 -39.28 -32.64 7.98
CA LYS A 322 -37.84 -32.79 7.75
C LYS A 322 -37.26 -31.60 6.99
N ILE A 323 -37.98 -31.07 6.00
CA ILE A 323 -37.53 -29.85 5.31
C ILE A 323 -37.41 -28.69 6.30
N ALA A 324 -38.42 -28.48 7.15
CA ALA A 324 -38.35 -27.44 8.17
C ALA A 324 -37.16 -27.63 9.14
N GLN A 325 -36.87 -28.87 9.52
CA GLN A 325 -35.75 -29.22 10.40
C GLN A 325 -34.37 -28.94 9.79
N TYR A 326 -34.16 -29.25 8.50
CA TYR A 326 -32.84 -29.11 7.87
C TYR A 326 -32.65 -27.80 7.10
N ALA A 327 -33.73 -27.07 6.81
CA ALA A 327 -33.69 -25.78 6.14
C ALA A 327 -33.33 -24.60 7.08
N SER A 328 -33.31 -24.83 8.39
CA SER A 328 -32.77 -23.90 9.39
C SER A 328 -31.24 -23.82 9.35
#